data_AF-A0A9E3D9G2-F1
#
_entry.id   AF-A0A9E3D9G2-F1
#
_cell.length_a   1.000
_cell.length_b   1.000
_cell.length_c   1.000
_cell.angle_alpha   90.00
_cell.angle_beta   90.00
_cell.angle_gamma   90.00
#
_symmetry.space_group_name_H-M   'P 1'
#
loop_
_entity.id
_entity.type
_entity.pdbx_description
1 polymer ?
#
loop_
_entity_poly.entity_id
_entity_poly.type
_entity_poly.pdbx_seq_one_letter_code
_entity_poly.pdbx_strand_id
1 'polypeptide(L)'
;MSVASSPRVSISELPLAIDETRLIRSREFCEQLTRRAARNFYYGLKLLPEGKRAAMFALYAYMRLVDDIADDTDHRSPQQRLADLEQWRHQTHLVLSGEIPDPPAEEGDLWPAFAEMVHQRRLPIYLFDDVIAGQQQDLAFTGFAT
;
A
#
# COMPACT_ATOMS: atom_id res chain seq x y z
N MET A 1 -5.83 40.67 4.09
CA MET A 1 -6.27 39.44 3.40
C MET A 1 -5.73 38.27 4.20
N SER A 2 -6.60 37.60 4.95
CA SER A 2 -6.22 36.59 5.94
C SER A 2 -5.94 35.24 5.25
N VAL A 3 -4.76 34.68 5.48
CA VAL A 3 -4.41 33.32 5.05
C VAL A 3 -5.29 32.36 5.85
N ALA A 4 -6.26 31.76 5.17
CA ALA A 4 -7.08 30.70 5.76
C ALA A 4 -6.17 29.52 6.09
N SER A 5 -5.91 29.34 7.38
CA SER A 5 -5.27 28.18 7.97
C SER A 5 -6.08 26.94 7.58
N SER A 6 -5.55 26.10 6.69
CA SER A 6 -6.14 24.82 6.33
C SER A 6 -6.39 24.01 7.62
N PRO A 7 -7.59 23.42 7.80
CA PRO A 7 -7.85 22.61 8.97
C PRO A 7 -6.91 21.40 8.92
N ARG A 8 -6.04 21.27 9.93
CA ARG A 8 -5.40 19.99 10.24
C ARG A 8 -6.54 19.05 10.58
N VAL A 9 -6.85 18.13 9.67
CA VAL A 9 -7.81 17.07 9.92
C VAL A 9 -7.32 16.33 11.16
N SER A 10 -8.10 16.43 12.24
CA SER A 10 -7.88 15.74 13.50
C SER A 10 -7.96 14.24 13.25
N ILE A 11 -7.08 13.47 13.91
CA ILE A 11 -6.99 12.00 13.84
C ILE A 11 -8.29 11.29 14.29
N SER A 12 -9.29 12.04 14.77
CA SER A 12 -10.46 11.55 15.51
C SER A 12 -11.72 11.19 14.70
N GLU A 13 -11.71 11.22 13.36
CA GLU A 13 -12.91 10.89 12.55
C GLU A 13 -12.75 9.65 11.65
N LEU A 14 -11.85 8.73 12.02
CA LEU A 14 -11.80 7.40 11.42
C LEU A 14 -12.60 6.43 12.30
N PRO A 15 -13.57 5.66 11.75
CA PRO A 15 -14.16 4.49 12.43
C PRO A 15 -13.21 3.28 12.39
N LEU A 16 -11.90 3.53 12.40
CA LEU A 16 -10.85 2.54 12.43
C LEU A 16 -10.13 2.73 13.76
N ALA A 17 -10.29 1.81 14.69
CA ALA A 17 -9.55 1.80 15.96
C ALA A 17 -8.07 1.45 15.70
N ILE A 18 -7.37 2.28 14.95
CA ILE A 18 -5.93 2.14 14.69
C ILE A 18 -5.21 2.80 15.87
N ASP A 19 -4.44 1.99 16.58
CA ASP A 19 -3.50 2.49 17.58
C ASP A 19 -2.48 3.46 16.94
N GLU A 20 -2.27 4.64 17.55
CA GLU A 20 -1.41 5.69 17.02
C GLU A 20 0.05 5.22 16.87
N THR A 21 0.54 4.43 17.83
CA THR A 21 1.91 3.88 17.79
C THR A 21 2.05 2.95 16.59
N ARG A 22 1.05 2.10 16.36
CA ARG A 22 0.99 1.21 15.22
C ARG A 22 0.96 1.96 13.88
N LEU A 23 0.19 3.05 13.78
CA LEU A 23 0.15 3.89 12.58
C LEU A 23 1.50 4.54 12.28
N ILE A 24 2.19 5.06 13.30
CA ILE A 24 3.53 5.66 13.12
C ILE A 24 4.51 4.63 12.56
N ARG A 25 4.59 3.45 13.18
CA ARG A 25 5.46 2.35 12.70
C ARG A 25 5.13 1.94 11.27
N SER A 26 3.83 1.91 10.94
CA SER A 26 3.37 1.56 9.60
C SER A 26 3.82 2.57 8.55
N ARG A 27 3.72 3.87 8.84
CA ARG A 27 4.21 4.94 7.96
C ARG A 27 5.73 4.89 7.80
N GLU A 28 6.46 4.64 8.89
CA GLU A 28 7.92 4.49 8.86
C GLU A 28 8.35 3.30 7.99
N PHE A 29 7.65 2.17 8.12
CA PHE A 29 7.86 1.00 7.26
C PHE A 29 7.67 1.35 5.77
N CYS A 30 6.56 2.00 5.43
CA CYS A 30 6.27 2.41 4.05
C CYS A 30 7.35 3.35 3.48
N GLU A 31 7.83 4.29 4.29
CA GLU A 31 8.91 5.19 3.90
C GLU A 31 10.21 4.43 3.65
N GLN A 32 10.60 3.54 4.56
CA GLN A 32 11.82 2.76 4.45
C GLN A 32 11.79 1.81 3.24
N LEU A 33 10.65 1.14 3.02
CA LEU A 33 10.42 0.30 1.85
C LEU A 33 10.57 1.11 0.54
N THR A 34 9.92 2.27 0.47
CA THR A 34 10.03 3.13 -0.71
C THR A 34 11.48 3.59 -0.94
N ARG A 35 12.18 3.98 0.14
CA ARG A 35 13.58 4.43 0.07
C ARG A 35 14.52 3.33 -0.43
N ARG A 36 14.34 2.08 0.01
CA ARG A 36 15.17 0.94 -0.40
C ARG A 36 14.88 0.50 -1.84
N ALA A 37 13.60 0.45 -2.22
CA ALA A 37 13.18 -0.11 -3.51
C ALA A 37 13.24 0.90 -4.67
N ALA A 38 13.00 2.20 -4.43
CA ALA A 38 13.03 3.23 -5.47
C ALA A 38 13.73 4.50 -5.02
N ARG A 39 15.05 4.43 -4.83
CA ARG A 39 15.87 5.54 -4.30
C ARG A 39 15.72 6.84 -5.09
N ASN A 40 15.70 6.79 -6.41
CA ASN A 40 15.56 8.01 -7.25
C ASN A 40 14.16 8.63 -7.12
N PHE A 41 13.12 7.80 -7.10
CA PHE A 41 11.74 8.24 -6.93
C PHE A 41 11.48 8.81 -5.52
N TYR A 42 12.08 8.19 -4.50
CA TYR A 42 12.01 8.63 -3.10
C TYR A 42 12.40 10.10 -2.92
N TYR A 43 13.51 10.54 -3.55
CA TYR A 43 13.92 11.95 -3.47
C TYR A 43 12.94 12.90 -4.17
N GLY A 44 12.30 12.46 -5.27
CA GLY A 44 11.21 13.20 -5.88
C GLY A 44 10.00 13.35 -4.95
N LEU A 45 9.59 12.26 -4.29
CA LEU A 45 8.48 12.28 -3.32
C LEU A 45 8.76 13.16 -2.10
N LYS A 46 10.03 13.31 -1.68
CA LYS A 46 10.40 14.17 -0.54
C LYS A 46 10.02 15.63 -0.74
N LEU A 47 9.86 16.09 -1.99
CA LEU A 47 9.42 17.44 -2.35
C LEU A 47 7.93 17.70 -2.09
N LEU A 48 7.12 16.65 -1.89
CA LEU A 48 5.70 16.78 -1.61
C LEU A 48 5.45 17.28 -0.17
N PRO A 49 4.33 18.01 0.07
CA PRO A 49 3.86 18.29 1.42
C PRO A 49 3.69 17.00 2.22
N GLU A 50 3.97 17.06 3.52
CA GLU A 50 4.05 15.89 4.39
C GLU A 50 2.87 14.92 4.28
N GLY A 51 1.63 15.41 4.32
CA GLY A 51 0.45 14.56 4.20
C GLY A 51 0.36 13.85 2.84
N LYS A 52 0.73 14.52 1.75
CA LYS A 52 0.76 13.88 0.41
C LYS A 52 1.91 12.88 0.31
N ARG A 53 3.06 13.22 0.88
CA ARG A 53 4.25 12.36 0.89
C ARG A 53 4.01 11.04 1.62
N ALA A 54 3.41 11.08 2.81
CA ALA A 54 3.09 9.87 3.57
C ALA A 54 2.12 8.96 2.80
N ALA A 55 1.09 9.53 2.19
CA ALA A 55 0.15 8.80 1.33
C ALA A 55 0.87 8.15 0.12
N MET A 56 1.79 8.86 -0.53
CA MET A 56 2.56 8.30 -1.65
C MET A 56 3.49 7.16 -1.22
N PHE A 57 4.10 7.23 -0.04
CA PHE A 57 4.91 6.13 0.49
C PHE A 57 4.06 4.89 0.77
N ALA A 58 2.88 5.05 1.37
CA ALA A 58 1.97 3.93 1.60
C ALA A 58 1.48 3.30 0.28
N LEU A 59 1.13 4.14 -0.71
CA LEU A 59 0.71 3.67 -2.03
C LEU A 59 1.83 2.91 -2.74
N TYR A 60 3.04 3.47 -2.76
CA TYR A 60 4.20 2.82 -3.38
C TYR A 60 4.55 1.51 -2.68
N ALA A 61 4.53 1.50 -1.33
CA ALA A 61 4.76 0.30 -0.54
C ALA A 61 3.77 -0.82 -0.89
N TYR A 62 2.48 -0.50 -1.00
CA TYR A 62 1.45 -1.45 -1.42
C TYR A 62 1.75 -2.04 -2.81
N MET A 63 1.98 -1.18 -3.81
CA MET A 63 2.28 -1.62 -5.18
C MET A 63 3.53 -2.50 -5.21
N ARG A 64 4.59 -2.12 -4.50
CA ARG A 64 5.84 -2.89 -4.48
C ARG A 64 5.66 -4.28 -3.87
N LEU A 65 4.89 -4.40 -2.79
CA LEU A 65 4.64 -5.72 -2.18
C LEU A 65 3.78 -6.60 -3.08
N VAL A 66 2.83 -6.03 -3.82
CA VAL A 66 2.07 -6.77 -4.84
C VAL A 66 2.99 -7.26 -5.96
N ASP A 67 3.90 -6.41 -6.45
CA ASP A 67 4.91 -6.80 -7.44
C ASP A 67 5.84 -7.89 -6.90
N ASP A 68 6.30 -7.79 -5.65
CA ASP A 68 7.17 -8.80 -5.01
C ASP A 68 6.50 -10.19 -4.91
N ILE A 69 5.16 -10.27 -4.91
CA ILE A 69 4.43 -11.55 -4.98
C ILE A 69 4.51 -12.15 -6.40
N ALA A 70 4.41 -11.31 -7.43
CA ALA A 70 4.42 -11.75 -8.83
C ALA A 70 5.85 -12.02 -9.36
N ASP A 71 6.84 -11.28 -8.85
CA ASP A 71 8.25 -11.32 -9.29
C ASP A 71 8.90 -12.70 -9.04
N ASP A 72 9.54 -13.27 -10.05
CA ASP A 72 10.20 -14.58 -10.00
C ASP A 72 11.57 -14.54 -9.29
N THR A 73 11.54 -14.20 -8.00
CA THR A 73 12.74 -13.99 -7.17
C THR A 73 12.94 -15.08 -6.11
N ASP A 74 12.06 -16.07 -6.07
CA ASP A 74 12.08 -17.18 -5.12
C ASP A 74 11.55 -18.49 -5.73
N HIS A 75 11.42 -19.54 -4.92
CA HIS A 75 11.05 -20.88 -5.38
C HIS A 75 9.53 -21.12 -5.56
N ARG A 76 8.70 -20.06 -5.58
CA ARG A 76 7.24 -20.20 -5.75
C ARG A 76 6.87 -20.48 -7.20
N SER A 77 6.04 -21.51 -7.40
CA SER A 77 5.41 -21.80 -8.70
C SER A 77 4.39 -20.74 -9.10
N PRO A 78 4.05 -20.60 -10.40
CA PRO A 78 3.00 -19.66 -10.84
C PRO A 78 1.67 -19.84 -10.11
N GLN A 79 1.28 -21.08 -9.80
CA GLN A 79 0.06 -21.38 -9.06
C GLN A 79 0.11 -20.89 -7.62
N GLN A 80 1.27 -20.98 -6.95
CA GLN A 80 1.46 -20.43 -5.61
C GLN A 80 1.37 -18.90 -5.64
N ARG A 81 1.97 -18.24 -6.63
CA ARG A 81 1.88 -16.77 -6.79
C ARG A 81 0.45 -16.30 -7.02
N LEU A 82 -0.32 -17.01 -7.83
CA LEU A 82 -1.75 -16.73 -8.03
C LEU A 82 -2.54 -16.84 -6.73
N ALA A 83 -2.26 -17.87 -5.92
CA ALA A 83 -2.89 -18.04 -4.61
C ALA A 83 -2.50 -16.92 -3.63
N ASP A 84 -1.22 -16.54 -3.60
CA ASP A 84 -0.71 -15.45 -2.76
C ASP A 84 -1.33 -14.10 -3.16
N LEU A 85 -1.49 -13.82 -4.46
CA LEU A 85 -2.15 -12.62 -4.97
C LEU A 85 -3.64 -12.58 -4.58
N GLU A 86 -4.32 -13.72 -4.61
CA GLU A 86 -5.72 -13.79 -4.19
C GLU A 86 -5.87 -13.63 -2.67
N GLN A 87 -4.95 -14.20 -1.90
CA GLN A 87 -4.89 -13.96 -0.46
C GLN A 87 -4.64 -12.47 -0.16
N TRP A 88 -3.74 -11.82 -0.91
CA TRP A 88 -3.48 -10.39 -0.78
C TRP A 88 -4.71 -9.54 -1.14
N ARG A 89 -5.48 -9.93 -2.16
CA ARG A 89 -6.76 -9.32 -2.51
C ARG A 89 -7.73 -9.39 -1.34
N HIS A 90 -7.92 -10.58 -0.77
CA HIS A 90 -8.78 -10.78 0.40
C HIS A 90 -8.35 -9.91 1.59
N GLN A 91 -7.05 -9.88 1.91
CA GLN A 91 -6.52 -9.02 2.97
C GLN A 91 -6.75 -7.53 2.69
N THR A 92 -6.57 -7.10 1.44
CA THR A 92 -6.86 -5.72 1.02
C THR A 92 -8.32 -5.38 1.30
N HIS A 93 -9.27 -6.24 0.94
CA HIS A 93 -10.70 -6.00 1.22
C HIS A 93 -11.02 -5.95 2.71
N LEU A 94 -10.45 -6.85 3.53
CA LEU A 94 -10.64 -6.82 4.99
C LEU A 94 -10.18 -5.49 5.59
N VAL A 95 -8.99 -5.03 5.20
CA VAL A 95 -8.44 -3.76 5.68
C VAL A 95 -9.31 -2.58 5.27
N LEU A 96 -9.82 -2.60 4.03
CA LEU A 96 -10.70 -1.55 3.51
C LEU A 96 -12.12 -1.62 4.09
N SER A 97 -12.55 -2.77 4.64
CA SER A 97 -13.82 -2.90 5.37
C SER A 97 -13.71 -2.52 6.84
N GLY A 98 -12.51 -2.23 7.35
CA GLY A 98 -12.30 -1.81 8.74
C GLY A 98 -11.47 -2.79 9.59
N GLU A 99 -11.11 -3.95 9.04
CA GLU A 99 -10.46 -5.03 9.78
C GLU A 99 -8.97 -5.07 9.46
N ILE A 100 -8.16 -4.48 10.34
CA ILE A 100 -6.72 -4.43 10.18
C ILE A 100 -6.08 -5.61 10.93
N PRO A 101 -5.52 -6.62 10.24
CA PRO A 101 -4.93 -7.79 10.87
C PRO A 101 -3.73 -7.37 11.71
N ASP A 102 -3.32 -8.16 12.71
CA ASP A 102 -2.08 -7.90 13.45
C ASP A 102 -0.86 -7.94 12.51
N PRO A 103 0.20 -7.15 12.80
CA PRO A 103 1.37 -7.09 11.93
C PRO A 103 2.06 -8.47 11.84
N PRO A 104 2.55 -8.86 10.65
CA PRO A 104 3.39 -10.04 10.54
C PRO A 104 4.66 -9.86 11.38
N ALA A 105 5.14 -10.94 11.98
CA ALA A 105 6.23 -10.90 12.96
C ALA A 105 7.54 -10.30 12.41
N GLU A 106 7.80 -10.42 11.11
CA GLU A 106 9.10 -10.10 10.50
C GLU A 106 9.08 -9.02 9.41
N GLU A 107 7.91 -8.64 8.88
CA GLU A 107 7.86 -7.87 7.61
C GLU A 107 7.38 -6.42 7.74
N GLY A 108 7.24 -5.90 8.96
CA GLY A 108 6.69 -4.56 9.18
C GLY A 108 5.20 -4.49 8.81
N ASP A 109 4.57 -3.37 9.09
CA ASP A 109 3.10 -3.25 9.03
C ASP A 109 2.68 -2.25 7.96
N LEU A 110 2.20 -2.69 6.80
CA LEU A 110 1.68 -1.79 5.76
C LEU A 110 0.28 -1.26 6.10
N TRP A 111 -0.55 -2.10 6.72
CA TRP A 111 -2.00 -1.96 6.65
C TRP A 111 -2.58 -0.69 7.29
N PRO A 112 -2.11 -0.23 8.47
CA PRO A 112 -2.58 1.03 9.05
C PRO A 112 -2.37 2.25 8.14
N ALA A 113 -1.16 2.42 7.59
CA ALA A 113 -0.84 3.55 6.72
C ALA A 113 -1.57 3.45 5.37
N PHE A 114 -1.75 2.24 4.85
CA PHE A 114 -2.54 2.00 3.65
C PHE A 114 -4.01 2.38 3.86
N ALA A 115 -4.66 1.87 4.92
CA ALA A 115 -6.06 2.16 5.24
C ALA A 115 -6.30 3.66 5.43
N GLU A 116 -5.41 4.32 6.19
CA GLU A 116 -5.46 5.76 6.38
C GLU A 116 -5.36 6.50 5.04
N MET A 117 -4.40 6.12 4.19
CA MET A 117 -4.19 6.75 2.88
C MET A 117 -5.43 6.62 1.99
N VAL A 118 -6.02 5.42 1.89
CA VAL A 118 -7.21 5.18 1.07
C VAL A 118 -8.39 6.01 1.57
N HIS A 119 -8.62 6.05 2.88
CA HIS A 119 -9.70 6.83 3.46
C HIS A 119 -9.50 8.34 3.25
N GLN A 120 -8.32 8.88 3.59
CA GLN A 120 -8.05 10.31 3.48
C GLN A 120 -8.04 10.83 2.04
N ARG A 121 -7.69 9.98 1.08
CA ARG A 121 -7.66 10.33 -0.35
C ARG A 121 -8.92 9.90 -1.11
N ARG A 122 -9.84 9.20 -0.44
CA ARG A 122 -11.10 8.69 -1.00
C ARG A 122 -10.85 7.88 -2.27
N LEU A 123 -9.83 7.02 -2.25
CA LEU A 123 -9.50 6.19 -3.40
C LEU A 123 -10.57 5.11 -3.57
N PRO A 124 -11.07 4.89 -4.80
CA PRO A 124 -12.01 3.82 -5.03
C PRO A 124 -11.33 2.45 -4.92
N ILE A 125 -12.01 1.51 -4.27
CA ILE A 125 -11.50 0.18 -3.94
C ILE A 125 -11.09 -0.62 -5.20
N TYR A 126 -11.84 -0.48 -6.30
CA TYR A 126 -11.60 -1.23 -7.53
C TYR A 126 -10.20 -1.00 -8.13
N LEU A 127 -9.53 0.13 -7.81
CA LEU A 127 -8.17 0.37 -8.28
C LEU A 127 -7.19 -0.69 -7.77
N PHE A 128 -7.40 -1.17 -6.55
CA PHE A 128 -6.53 -2.19 -5.96
C PHE A 128 -6.83 -3.57 -6.54
N ASP A 129 -8.10 -3.83 -6.87
CA ASP A 129 -8.50 -5.02 -7.62
C ASP A 129 -7.85 -5.09 -8.99
N ASP A 130 -7.79 -3.95 -9.69
CA ASP A 130 -7.19 -3.83 -11.02
C ASP A 130 -5.67 -4.05 -10.97
N VAL A 131 -4.99 -3.52 -9.96
CA VAL A 131 -3.53 -3.75 -9.77
C VAL A 131 -3.23 -5.23 -9.58
N ILE A 132 -3.99 -5.92 -8.73
CA ILE A 132 -3.80 -7.36 -8.49
C ILE A 132 -4.18 -8.17 -9.75
N ALA A 133 -5.28 -7.82 -10.41
CA ALA A 133 -5.70 -8.48 -11.64
C ALA A 133 -4.65 -8.35 -12.76
N GLY A 134 -3.98 -7.19 -12.86
CA GLY A 134 -2.85 -6.98 -13.78
C GLY A 134 -1.72 -7.97 -13.51
N GLN A 135 -1.29 -8.12 -12.26
CA GLN A 135 -0.24 -9.09 -11.90
C GLN A 135 -0.66 -10.54 -12.18
N GLN A 136 -1.93 -10.89 -11.95
CA GLN A 136 -2.46 -12.22 -12.27
C GLN A 136 -2.44 -12.50 -13.79
N GLN A 137 -2.72 -11.48 -14.62
CA GLN A 137 -2.65 -11.59 -16.08
C GLN A 137 -1.22 -11.76 -16.58
N ASP A 138 -0.27 -11.02 -16.01
CA ASP A 138 1.15 -11.11 -16.38
C ASP A 138 1.72 -12.50 -16.11
N LEU A 139 1.31 -13.17 -15.02
CA LEU A 139 1.70 -14.56 -14.73
C LEU A 139 1.18 -15.57 -15.77
N ALA A 140 0.10 -15.27 -16.48
CA ALA A 140 -0.48 -16.12 -17.51
C ALA A 140 0.01 -15.77 -18.94
N PHE A 141 0.80 -14.70 -19.08
CA PHE A 141 1.22 -14.18 -20.38
C PHE A 141 2.23 -15.11 -21.07
N THR A 142 1.98 -15.46 -22.33
CA THR A 142 2.84 -16.37 -23.12
C THR A 142 3.52 -15.69 -24.33
N GLY A 143 3.44 -14.36 -24.44
CA GLY A 143 4.03 -13.57 -25.52
C GLY A 143 3.00 -12.85 -26.39
N PHE A 144 3.45 -11.84 -27.14
CA PHE A 144 2.65 -11.19 -28.17
C PHE A 144 2.89 -11.88 -29.52
N ALA A 145 1.81 -12.24 -30.24
CA ALA A 145 1.94 -12.66 -31.63
C ALA A 145 2.30 -11.43 -32.49
N THR A 146 3.43 -11.49 -33.17
CA THR A 146 3.89 -10.48 -34.15
C THR A 146 3.47 -10.85 -35.57
#